data_AF-A0A7C4ALP6-F1
#
_entry.id   AF-A0A7C4ALP6-F1
#
_cell.length_a   1.000
_cell.length_b   1.000
_cell.length_c   1.000
_cell.angle_alpha   90.00
_cell.angle_beta   90.00
_cell.angle_gamma   90.00
#
_symmetry.space_group_name_H-M   'P 1'
#
loop_
_entity.id
_entity.type
_entity.pdbx_description
1 polymer ?
#
loop_
_entity_poly.entity_id
_entity_poly.type
_entity_poly.pdbx_seq_one_letter_code
_entity_poly.pdbx_strand_id
1 'polypeptide(L)' 'MKKILIALMILGLCLTTTIAEARGRGVFVRGYYRSNGTYVRPHYHSAPDGLRWNNYGRASSQQRREYKAY' A
#
# COMPACT_ATOMS: atom_id res chain seq x y z
N MET A 1 35.94 -6.13 -29.13
CA MET A 1 35.78 -5.35 -27.87
C MET A 1 34.59 -4.39 -27.94
N LYS A 2 34.54 -3.44 -28.90
CA LYS A 2 33.41 -2.49 -29.03
C LYS A 2 32.02 -3.14 -29.18
N LYS A 3 31.92 -4.26 -29.90
CA LYS A 3 30.66 -5.03 -30.07
C LYS A 3 30.15 -5.66 -28.77
N ILE A 4 31.07 -6.12 -27.91
CA ILE A 4 30.75 -6.67 -26.59
C ILE A 4 30.27 -5.55 -25.67
N LEU A 5 30.92 -4.38 -25.73
CA LEU A 5 30.49 -3.18 -24.98
C LEU A 5 29.07 -2.72 -25.39
N ILE A 6 28.76 -2.73 -26.68
CA ILE A 6 27.42 -2.39 -27.18
C ILE A 6 26.38 -3.42 -26.71
N ALA A 7 26.69 -4.72 -26.76
CA ALA A 7 25.81 -5.77 -26.27
C ALA A 7 25.53 -5.65 -24.76
N LEU A 8 26.55 -5.30 -23.97
CA LEU A 8 26.41 -5.06 -22.53
C LEU A 8 25.57 -3.81 -22.21
N MET A 9 25.69 -2.74 -23.00
CA MET A 9 24.82 -1.56 -22.86
C MET A 9 23.35 -1.90 -23.14
N ILE A 10 23.07 -2.65 -24.21
CA ILE A 10 21.70 -3.05 -24.56
C ILE A 10 21.12 -3.97 -23.49
N LEU A 11 21.92 -4.92 -22.99
CA LEU A 11 21.51 -5.79 -21.89
C LEU A 11 21.20 -5.00 -20.62
N GLY A 12 22.07 -4.05 -20.25
CA GLY A 12 21.84 -3.15 -19.11
C GLY A 12 20.56 -2.32 -19.23
N LEU A 13 20.21 -1.89 -20.45
CA LEU A 13 18.97 -1.14 -20.71
C LEU A 13 17.70 -2.01 -20.59
N CYS A 14 17.77 -3.30 -20.92
CA CYS A 14 16.65 -4.23 -20.76
C CYS A 14 16.37 -4.62 -19.30
N LEU A 15 17.36 -4.49 -18.40
CA LEU A 15 17.20 -4.87 -16.98
C LEU A 15 16.45 -3.83 -16.13
N THR A 16 16.02 -2.70 -16.70
CA THR A 16 15.37 -1.62 -15.94
C THR A 16 13.84 -1.66 -15.97
N THR A 17 13.21 -2.75 -16.43
CA THR A 17 11.74 -2.87 -16.32
C THR A 17 11.36 -3.07 -14.85
N THR A 18 10.97 -1.96 -14.25
CA THR A 18 10.61 -1.82 -12.84
C THR A 18 9.50 -2.78 -12.45
N ILE A 19 9.65 -3.37 -11.27
CA ILE A 19 8.60 -4.06 -10.52
C ILE A 19 7.42 -3.10 -10.40
N ALA A 20 6.27 -3.45 -10.98
CA ALA A 20 5.02 -2.74 -10.71
C ALA A 20 4.64 -3.02 -9.25
N GLU A 21 5.04 -2.13 -8.34
CA GLU A 21 4.58 -2.16 -6.97
C GLU A 21 3.06 -2.01 -6.97
N ALA A 22 2.34 -3.07 -6.62
CA ALA A 22 0.94 -2.98 -6.26
C ALA A 22 0.84 -2.14 -4.98
N ARG A 23 0.85 -0.81 -5.13
CA ARG A 23 0.57 0.12 -4.04
C ARG A 23 -0.86 -0.16 -3.61
N GLY A 24 -1.04 -0.59 -2.35
CA GLY A 24 -2.32 -0.99 -1.78
C GLY A 24 -3.42 -0.05 -2.25
N ARG A 25 -4.27 -0.53 -3.17
CA ARG A 25 -5.33 0.29 -3.75
C ARG A 25 -6.27 0.67 -2.61
N GLY A 26 -6.49 1.97 -2.42
CA GLY A 26 -7.42 2.45 -1.41
C GLY A 26 -8.79 1.84 -1.63
N VAL A 27 -9.31 1.11 -0.65
CA VAL A 27 -10.62 0.49 -0.69
C VAL A 27 -11.64 1.51 -0.22
N PHE A 28 -12.57 1.90 -1.09
CA PHE A 28 -13.65 2.80 -0.70
C PHE A 28 -14.70 2.04 0.11
N VAL A 29 -14.96 2.50 1.32
CA VAL A 29 -16.00 2.00 2.21
C VAL A 29 -17.18 2.96 2.16
N ARG A 30 -18.35 2.45 1.75
CA ARG A 30 -19.61 3.22 1.78
C ARG A 30 -19.99 3.54 3.22
N GLY A 31 -20.68 4.65 3.43
CA GLY A 31 -21.19 5.01 4.75
C GLY A 31 -22.24 3.99 5.24
N TYR A 32 -22.29 3.74 6.54
CA TYR A 32 -23.19 2.77 7.15
C TYR A 32 -23.55 3.14 8.60
N TYR A 33 -24.60 2.52 9.14
CA TYR A 33 -24.97 2.64 10.55
C TYR A 33 -24.44 1.46 11.36
N ARG A 34 -23.89 1.74 12.55
CA ARG A 34 -23.49 0.70 13.52
C ARG A 34 -24.73 0.16 14.24
N SER A 35 -24.61 -1.00 14.89
CA SER A 35 -25.70 -1.61 15.67
C SER A 35 -26.23 -0.70 16.80
N ASN A 36 -25.41 0.21 17.30
CA ASN A 36 -25.78 1.22 18.30
C ASN A 36 -26.40 2.50 17.70
N GLY A 37 -26.72 2.53 16.41
CA GLY A 37 -27.35 3.67 15.73
C GLY A 37 -26.40 4.79 15.28
N THR A 38 -25.09 4.68 15.53
CA THR A 38 -24.13 5.71 15.10
C THR A 38 -23.87 5.64 13.59
N TYR A 39 -24.01 6.76 12.87
CA TYR A 39 -23.64 6.87 11.45
C TYR A 39 -22.13 6.99 11.25
N VAL A 40 -21.59 6.19 10.34
CA VAL A 40 -20.20 6.23 9.90
C VAL A 40 -20.15 6.77 8.47
N ARG A 41 -19.44 7.88 8.28
CA ARG A 41 -19.26 8.50 6.96
C ARG A 41 -18.39 7.63 6.03
N PRO A 42 -18.58 7.72 4.70
CA PRO A 42 -17.72 7.04 3.73
C PRO A 42 -16.25 7.44 3.90
N HIS A 43 -15.34 6.49 3.73
CA HIS A 43 -13.89 6.71 3.85
C HIS A 43 -13.12 5.71 3.01
N TYR A 44 -11.84 5.98 2.76
CA TYR A 44 -10.92 5.03 2.14
C TYR A 44 -10.15 4.26 3.21
N HIS A 45 -10.05 2.94 3.04
CA HIS A 45 -9.19 2.05 3.82
C HIS A 45 -7.99 1.62 2.99
N SER A 46 -6.89 1.22 3.62
CA SER A 46 -5.77 0.63 2.89
C SER A 46 -6.13 -0.76 2.35
N ALA A 47 -5.38 -1.25 1.38
CA ALA A 47 -5.63 -2.58 0.84
C ALA A 47 -5.44 -3.66 1.94
N PRO A 48 -6.28 -4.70 1.99
CA PRO A 48 -6.15 -5.79 2.95
C PRO A 48 -5.07 -6.80 2.51
N ASP A 49 -3.89 -6.31 2.11
CA ASP A 49 -2.80 -7.15 1.58
C ASP A 49 -1.77 -7.55 2.66
N GLY A 50 -1.99 -7.12 3.91
CA GLY A 50 -1.08 -7.39 5.03
C GLY A 50 0.25 -6.66 4.97
N LEU A 51 0.49 -5.85 3.94
CA LEU A 51 1.74 -5.12 3.73
C LEU A 51 1.71 -3.80 4.49
N ARG A 52 2.25 -3.80 5.71
CA ARG A 52 2.23 -2.62 6.59
C ARG A 52 2.83 -1.35 5.97
N TRP A 53 3.74 -1.48 4.99
CA TRP A 53 4.43 -0.36 4.37
C TRP A 53 3.57 0.43 3.37
N ASN A 54 2.50 -0.16 2.82
CA ASN A 54 1.61 0.51 1.85
C ASN A 54 0.25 0.91 2.46
N ASN A 55 0.07 0.73 3.77
CA ASN A 55 -1.14 1.11 4.48
C ASN A 55 -1.13 2.61 4.83
N TYR A 56 -2.14 3.36 4.34
CA TYR A 56 -2.31 4.78 4.69
C TYR A 56 -2.65 4.93 6.17
N GLY A 57 -1.73 5.55 6.91
CA GLY A 57 -1.89 5.91 8.32
C GLY A 57 -0.70 5.44 9.13
N ARG A 58 0.05 6.39 9.70
CA ARG A 58 0.87 6.07 10.86
C ARG A 58 -0.09 5.53 11.90
N ALA A 59 0.12 4.31 12.40
CA ALA A 59 -0.52 3.90 13.64
C ALA A 59 -0.12 4.95 14.67
N SER A 60 -1.04 5.84 15.03
CA SER A 60 -0.77 6.84 16.04
C SER A 60 -0.45 6.07 17.32
N SER A 61 0.43 6.61 18.15
CA SER A 61 0.76 6.00 19.44
C SER A 61 -0.49 5.71 20.27
N GLN A 62 -1.57 6.47 20.03
CA GLN A 62 -2.89 6.31 20.62
C GLN A 62 -3.61 5.04 20.12
N GLN A 63 -3.65 4.78 18.80
CA GLN A 63 -4.22 3.54 18.23
C GLN A 63 -3.49 2.28 18.75
N ARG A 64 -2.17 2.37 18.94
CA ARG A 64 -1.37 1.28 19.53
C ARG A 64 -1.68 1.01 20.99
N ARG A 65 -2.03 2.04 21.77
CA ARG A 65 -2.40 1.89 23.19
C ARG A 65 -3.77 1.26 23.34
N GLU A 66 -4.74 1.68 22.52
CA GLU A 66 -6.07 1.06 22.49
C GLU A 66 -5.99 -0.43 22.11
N TYR A 67 -5.19 -0.81 21.12
CA TYR A 67 -5.03 -2.22 20.73
C TYR A 67 -4.40 -3.11 21.82
N LYS A 68 -3.56 -2.53 22.70
CA LYS A 68 -2.96 -3.27 23.83
C LYS A 68 -3.87 -3.39 25.06
N ALA A 69 -4.99 -2.67 25.06
CA ALA A 69 -5.95 -2.66 26.18
C ALA A 69 -7.11 -3.66 25.99
N TYR A 70 -7.11 -4.42 24.89
CA TYR A 70 -7.96 -5.58 24.63
C TYR A 70 -7.10 -6.85 24.58
#